data_AF-A0A1I6LFF8-F1
#
_entry.id   AF-A0A1I6LFF8-F1
#
_cell.length_a   1.000
_cell.length_b   1.000
_cell.length_c   1.000
_cell.angle_alpha   90.00
_cell.angle_beta   90.00
_cell.angle_gamma   90.00
#
_symmetry.space_group_name_H-M   'P 1'
#
loop_
_entity.id
_entity.type
_entity.pdbx_description
1 polymer ?
#
loop_
_entity_poly.entity_id
_entity_poly.type
_entity_poly.pdbx_seq_one_letter_code
_entity_poly.pdbx_strand_id
1 'polypeptide(L)'
;QGQIVLKNNSTKTYNGWTLQFDYNSTINSLWGAELSSQSGTKVVVKNPSWDAALAPGSTVTINFIATVGSDKNTPTNYSFS
;
A
#
# COMPACT_ATOMS: atom_id res chain seq x y z
N GLN A 1 6.40 13.05 -0.85
CA GLN A 1 5.44 12.28 -1.66
C GLN A 1 6.09 11.00 -2.16
N GLY A 2 5.32 9.94 -2.35
CA GLY A 2 5.79 8.65 -2.85
C GLY A 2 4.67 7.91 -3.59
N GLN A 3 5.05 6.83 -4.28
CA GLN A 3 4.14 6.00 -5.06
C GLN A 3 4.52 4.52 -4.90
N ILE A 4 3.50 3.67 -4.78
CA ILE A 4 3.62 2.20 -4.87
C ILE A 4 2.72 1.74 -6.02
N VAL A 5 3.25 0.88 -6.88
CA VAL A 5 2.49 0.25 -7.96
C VAL A 5 2.35 -1.24 -7.64
N LEU A 6 1.13 -1.68 -7.39
CA LEU A 6 0.80 -3.06 -7.06
C LEU A 6 0.16 -3.73 -8.28
N LYS A 7 0.83 -4.73 -8.87
CA LYS A 7 0.31 -5.51 -9.98
C LYS A 7 0.02 -6.95 -9.56
N ASN A 8 -1.18 -7.43 -9.87
CA ASN A 8 -1.51 -8.84 -9.69
C ASN A 8 -0.95 -9.68 -10.84
N ASN A 9 0.18 -10.33 -10.61
CA ASN A 9 0.80 -11.25 -11.55
C ASN A 9 0.31 -12.71 -11.40
N SER A 10 -0.66 -12.96 -10.52
CA SER A 10 -1.27 -14.28 -10.35
C SER A 10 -2.39 -14.50 -11.37
N THR A 11 -2.95 -15.71 -11.38
CA THR A 11 -4.15 -16.08 -12.16
C THR A 11 -5.44 -15.95 -11.36
N LYS A 12 -5.40 -15.47 -10.11
CA LYS A 12 -6.55 -15.35 -9.22
C LYS A 12 -7.02 -13.91 -9.11
N THR A 13 -8.33 -13.70 -9.00
CA THR A 13 -8.90 -12.43 -8.54
C THR A 13 -8.87 -12.39 -7.02
N TYR A 14 -8.36 -11.30 -6.45
CA TYR A 14 -8.48 -11.02 -5.01
C TYR A 14 -9.73 -10.18 -4.76
N ASN A 15 -10.58 -10.58 -3.81
CA ASN A 15 -11.83 -9.88 -3.46
C ASN A 15 -11.70 -9.29 -2.06
N GLY A 16 -10.87 -8.26 -1.95
CA GLY A 16 -10.30 -7.79 -0.70
C GLY A 16 -8.80 -8.09 -0.70
N TRP A 17 -8.00 -7.06 -0.40
CA TRP A 17 -6.55 -7.20 -0.33
C TRP A 17 -5.97 -6.28 0.71
N THR A 18 -4.87 -6.73 1.30
CA THR A 18 -4.05 -5.99 2.25
C THR A 18 -2.60 -6.03 1.78
N LEU A 19 -1.97 -4.86 1.77
CA LEU A 19 -0.54 -4.69 1.56
C LEU A 19 0.08 -4.17 2.84
N GLN A 20 1.05 -4.90 3.38
CA GLN A 20 1.88 -4.47 4.50
C GLN A 20 3.31 -4.22 4.00
N PHE A 21 3.95 -3.21 4.56
CA PHE A 21 5.35 -2.88 4.29
C PHE A 21 5.96 -2.11 5.46
N ASP A 22 7.28 -2.05 5.51
CA ASP A 22 8.02 -1.24 6.46
C ASP A 22 8.39 0.12 5.84
N TYR A 23 8.17 1.21 6.59
CA TYR A 23 8.43 2.58 6.18
C TYR A 23 8.71 3.48 7.38
N ASN A 24 9.89 4.12 7.39
CA ASN A 24 10.39 4.96 8.49
C ASN A 24 9.84 6.40 8.48
N SER A 25 8.86 6.70 7.64
CA SER A 25 8.21 8.02 7.56
C SER A 25 6.71 7.90 7.78
N THR A 26 6.09 8.94 8.31
CA THR A 26 4.66 8.93 8.66
C THR A 26 3.81 9.32 7.47
N ILE A 27 2.89 8.46 7.04
CA ILE A 27 1.93 8.76 5.97
C ILE A 27 0.82 9.65 6.51
N ASN A 28 0.67 10.85 5.94
CA ASN A 28 -0.36 11.82 6.33
C ASN A 28 -1.64 11.67 5.49
N SER A 29 -1.47 11.33 4.20
CA SER A 29 -2.57 11.13 3.27
C SER A 29 -2.16 10.14 2.18
N LEU A 30 -3.11 9.35 1.69
CA LEU A 30 -2.89 8.44 0.57
C LEU A 30 -4.14 8.31 -0.30
N TRP A 31 -3.95 7.86 -1.53
CA TRP A 31 -4.98 7.65 -2.54
C TRP A 31 -4.74 6.33 -3.27
N GLY A 32 -5.82 5.72 -3.79
CA GLY A 32 -5.78 4.41 -4.46
C GLY A 32 -5.81 3.22 -3.50
N ALA A 33 -5.82 3.48 -2.19
CA ALA A 33 -5.99 2.50 -1.12
C ALA A 33 -6.61 3.20 0.10
N GLU A 34 -6.82 2.46 1.18
CA GLU A 34 -7.14 2.99 2.51
C GLU A 34 -6.00 2.67 3.47
N LEU A 35 -5.57 3.65 4.28
CA LEU A 35 -4.61 3.40 5.36
C LEU A 35 -5.35 2.66 6.49
N SER A 36 -4.99 1.39 6.73
CA SER A 36 -5.58 0.62 7.82
C SER A 36 -4.87 0.90 9.15
N SER A 37 -3.53 0.95 9.14
CA SER A 37 -2.74 1.29 10.32
C SER A 37 -1.32 1.68 9.95
N GLN A 38 -0.68 2.43 10.84
CA GLN A 38 0.75 2.64 10.85
C GLN A 38 1.22 2.62 12.30
N SER A 39 2.10 1.68 12.66
CA SER A 39 2.64 1.53 14.02
C SER A 39 4.15 1.33 13.96
N GLY A 40 4.89 2.29 14.49
CA GLY A 40 6.33 2.38 14.27
C GLY A 40 6.63 2.42 12.77
N THR A 41 7.45 1.48 12.30
CA THR A 41 7.80 1.35 10.88
C THR A 41 6.77 0.57 10.08
N LYS A 42 5.87 -0.18 10.73
CA LYS A 42 4.97 -1.09 10.03
C LYS A 42 3.74 -0.34 9.51
N VAL A 43 3.51 -0.39 8.21
CA VAL A 43 2.36 0.21 7.53
C VAL A 43 1.47 -0.89 6.96
N VAL A 44 0.16 -0.75 7.14
CA VAL A 44 -0.85 -1.62 6.55
C VAL A 44 -1.83 -0.77 5.76
N VAL A 45 -1.93 -1.04 4.46
CA VAL A 45 -2.95 -0.46 3.57
C VAL A 45 -3.82 -1.55 3.00
N LYS A 46 -5.06 -1.22 2.66
CA LYS A 46 -6.02 -2.16 2.09
C LYS A 46 -6.76 -1.55 0.92
N ASN A 47 -7.49 -2.39 0.18
CA ASN A 47 -8.36 -1.93 -0.89
C ASN A 47 -9.35 -0.87 -0.40
N PRO A 48 -9.73 0.10 -1.25
CA PRO A 48 -10.87 0.96 -0.98
C PRO A 48 -12.15 0.14 -0.82
N SER A 49 -13.04 0.58 0.06
CA SER A 49 -14.35 -0.04 0.29
C SER A 49 -15.22 -0.16 -0.97
N TRP A 50 -15.00 0.71 -1.97
CA TRP A 50 -15.73 0.72 -3.24
C TRP A 50 -15.05 -0.06 -4.38
N ASP A 51 -13.80 -0.52 -4.21
CA ASP A 51 -13.06 -1.28 -5.23
C ASP A 51 -12.15 -2.32 -4.57
N ALA A 52 -12.76 -3.44 -4.19
CA ALA A 52 -12.08 -4.55 -3.53
C ALA A 52 -11.44 -5.56 -4.50
N ALA A 53 -11.85 -5.55 -5.77
CA ALA A 53 -11.50 -6.59 -6.73
C ALA A 53 -10.18 -6.27 -7.43
N LEU A 54 -9.17 -7.13 -7.24
CA LEU A 54 -7.91 -7.06 -7.98
C LEU A 54 -7.78 -8.26 -8.90
N ALA A 55 -8.26 -8.12 -10.14
CA ALA A 55 -8.24 -9.17 -11.15
C ALA A 55 -6.80 -9.52 -11.64
N PRO A 56 -6.59 -10.70 -12.24
CA PRO A 56 -5.33 -11.06 -12.89
C PRO A 56 -4.87 -10.00 -13.89
N GLY A 57 -3.62 -9.59 -13.81
CA GLY A 57 -3.01 -8.57 -14.67
C GLY A 57 -3.36 -7.12 -14.29
N SER A 58 -4.38 -6.89 -13.45
CA SER A 58 -4.75 -5.55 -13.01
C SER A 58 -3.68 -4.92 -12.11
N THR A 59 -3.67 -3.59 -12.10
CA THR A 59 -2.71 -2.78 -11.36
C THR A 59 -3.44 -1.72 -10.54
N VAL A 60 -3.02 -1.55 -9.29
CA VAL A 60 -3.44 -0.45 -8.41
C VAL A 60 -2.23 0.46 -8.19
N THR A 61 -2.44 1.76 -8.31
CA THR A 61 -1.43 2.77 -7.99
C THR A 61 -1.80 3.46 -6.69
N ILE A 62 -0.93 3.36 -5.70
CA ILE A 62 -1.09 3.98 -4.39
C ILE A 62 -0.16 5.18 -4.33
N ASN A 63 -0.72 6.39 -4.28
CA ASN A 63 0.05 7.62 -4.10
C ASN A 63 -0.08 8.07 -2.64
N PHE A 64 0.96 8.67 -2.06
CA PHE A 64 0.89 9.15 -0.69
C PHE A 64 1.78 10.36 -0.42
N ILE A 65 1.37 11.17 0.57
CA ILE A 65 2.16 12.23 1.17
C ILE A 65 2.58 11.76 2.56
N ALA A 66 3.87 11.87 2.85
CA ALA A 66 4.44 11.49 4.13
C ALA A 66 5.32 12.63 4.68
N THR A 67 5.31 12.79 5.99
CA THR A 67 6.30 13.57 6.72
C THR A 67 7.55 12.72 6.87
N VAL A 68 8.67 13.20 6.33
CA VAL A 68 9.95 12.48 6.35
C VAL A 68 10.39 12.26 7.80
N GLY A 69 10.68 11.02 8.15
CA GLY A 69 11.21 10.62 9.45
C GLY A 69 12.73 10.77 9.54
N SER A 70 13.38 9.87 10.28
CA SER A 70 14.83 9.88 10.49
C SER A 70 15.65 9.59 9.23
N ASP A 71 15.04 9.03 8.19
CA ASP A 71 15.64 8.81 6.87
C ASP A 71 14.61 9.01 5.74
N LYS A 72 15.11 9.16 4.50
CA LYS A 72 14.30 9.27 3.28
C LYS A 72 14.29 7.95 2.50
N ASN A 73 14.26 6.81 3.20
CA ASN A 73 14.29 5.51 2.56
C ASN A 73 12.95 5.17 1.89
N THR A 74 12.99 4.40 0.81
CA THR A 74 11.79 3.83 0.19
C THR A 74 11.20 2.73 1.07
N PRO A 75 9.90 2.41 0.96
CA PRO A 75 9.34 1.30 1.73
C PRO A 75 9.97 -0.04 1.34
N THR A 76 10.03 -0.97 2.30
CA THR A 76 10.67 -2.29 2.20
C THR A 76 9.78 -3.39 2.79
N ASN A 77 10.23 -4.65 2.73
CA ASN A 77 9.58 -5.80 3.39
C ASN A 77 8.09 -5.96 3.04
N TYR A 78 7.74 -5.83 1.75
CA TYR A 78 6.38 -5.95 1.27
C TYR A 78 5.80 -7.36 1.47
N SER A 79 4.59 -7.44 2.01
CA SER A 79 3.79 -8.66 2.07
C SER A 79 2.34 -8.38 1.66
N PHE A 80 1.77 -9.25 0.84
CA PHE A 80 0.43 -9.13 0.28
C PHE A 80 -0.45 -10.30 0.72
N SER A 81 -1.71 -10.02 1.07
CA SER A 81 -2.70 -11.03 1.47
C SER A 81 -4.11 -10.66 1.00
#